data_AF-A0A6M8VVX4-F1
#
_entry.id   AF-A0A6M8VVX4-F1
#
_cell.length_a   1.000
_cell.length_b   1.000
_cell.length_c   1.000
_cell.angle_alpha   90.00
_cell.angle_beta   90.00
_cell.angle_gamma   90.00
#
_symmetry.space_group_name_H-M   'P 1'
#
loop_
_entity.id
_entity.type
_entity.pdbx_description
1 polymer ?
#
loop_
_entity_poly.entity_id
_entity_poly.type
_entity_poly.pdbx_seq_one_letter_code
_entity_poly.pdbx_strand_id
1 'polypeptide(L)'
;MFTMLSQFLKPILGKRDHIPTTAISPVDPEDGTRGRPRKENKRSGKKETQADTEDSMSFSLDAVKGILQQQLAEDLDMYEKVNVVITALKAKQVREITVGADEQPLEALEKLARHYGVASPLAKK
;
A
#
# COMPACT_ATOMS: atom_id res chain seq x y z
N MET A 1 -41.59 24.48 47.61
CA MET A 1 -41.46 23.49 46.51
C MET A 1 -40.20 23.83 45.72
N PHE A 2 -39.53 22.80 45.17
CA PHE A 2 -38.16 22.73 44.61
C PHE A 2 -37.04 22.33 45.59
N THR A 3 -37.00 21.03 45.88
CA THR A 3 -35.78 20.32 46.29
C THR A 3 -35.05 19.83 45.04
N MET A 4 -33.87 20.36 44.74
CA MET A 4 -32.94 19.74 43.79
C MET A 4 -31.69 19.34 44.57
N LEU A 5 -31.74 18.07 44.96
CA LEU A 5 -30.77 17.29 45.70
C LEU A 5 -29.52 17.09 44.81
N SER A 6 -28.42 17.73 45.17
CA SER A 6 -27.11 17.57 44.55
C SER A 6 -26.63 16.13 44.72
N GLN A 7 -26.74 15.33 43.66
CA GLN A 7 -26.28 13.96 43.68
C GLN A 7 -24.77 13.90 43.38
N PHE A 8 -24.01 13.85 44.48
CA PHE A 8 -22.91 12.93 44.72
C PHE A 8 -21.98 12.61 43.54
N LEU A 9 -20.91 13.42 43.43
CA LEU A 9 -19.60 12.93 42.99
C LEU A 9 -19.20 11.75 43.88
N LYS A 10 -19.31 10.53 43.36
CA LYS A 10 -18.71 9.35 43.99
C LYS A 10 -17.25 9.22 43.53
N PRO A 11 -16.31 9.06 44.47
CA PRO A 11 -14.93 8.70 44.17
C PRO A 11 -14.86 7.18 43.99
N ILE A 12 -14.25 6.72 42.88
CA ILE A 12 -13.84 5.31 42.75
C ILE A 12 -12.33 5.29 42.70
N LEU A 13 -11.74 5.23 43.90
CA LEU A 13 -10.39 4.75 44.13
C LEU A 13 -10.46 3.22 44.07
N GLY A 14 -10.04 2.64 42.95
CA GLY A 14 -10.04 1.19 42.72
C GLY A 14 -8.66 0.70 42.29
N LYS A 15 -7.84 0.36 43.30
CA LYS A 15 -6.79 -0.66 43.34
C LYS A 15 -5.91 -0.87 42.09
N ARG A 16 -4.62 -0.57 42.28
CA ARG A 16 -3.49 -1.22 41.60
C ARG A 16 -3.57 -2.75 41.75
N ASP A 17 -2.84 -3.43 40.86
CA ASP A 17 -2.43 -4.85 40.89
C ASP A 17 -3.35 -5.86 40.18
N HIS A 18 -3.14 -6.06 38.88
CA HIS A 18 -2.58 -7.31 38.32
C HIS A 18 -2.52 -7.20 36.78
N ILE A 19 -1.32 -6.98 36.23
CA ILE A 19 -1.04 -7.34 34.84
C ILE A 19 -0.95 -8.87 34.86
N PRO A 20 -1.65 -9.63 34.00
CA PRO A 20 -1.21 -10.98 33.68
C PRO A 20 0.03 -10.82 32.80
N THR A 21 1.16 -10.51 33.44
CA THR A 21 2.48 -10.72 32.86
C THR A 21 2.60 -12.23 32.76
N THR A 22 2.19 -12.80 31.63
CA THR A 22 2.64 -14.14 31.28
C THR A 22 4.14 -14.05 31.11
N ALA A 23 4.85 -14.46 32.15
CA ALA A 23 6.28 -14.70 32.14
C ALA A 23 6.57 -15.68 31.01
N ILE A 24 7.08 -15.19 29.89
CA ILE A 24 7.76 -16.06 28.95
C ILE A 24 9.10 -16.35 29.63
N SER A 25 9.16 -17.50 30.29
CA SER A 25 10.38 -18.02 30.91
C SER A 25 11.51 -18.05 29.87
N PRO A 26 12.75 -17.77 30.28
CA PRO A 26 13.90 -17.74 29.39
C PRO A 26 14.20 -19.16 28.95
N VAL A 27 14.26 -19.39 27.63
CA VAL A 27 14.91 -20.59 27.11
C VAL A 27 16.32 -20.19 26.71
N ASP A 28 17.26 -20.95 27.25
CA ASP A 28 18.71 -20.77 27.22
C ASP A 28 19.30 -20.35 25.87
N PRO A 29 20.38 -19.54 25.90
CA PRO A 29 21.29 -19.38 24.78
C PRO A 29 22.20 -20.62 24.68
N GLU A 30 22.75 -20.86 23.48
CA GLU A 30 23.58 -22.01 23.07
C GLU A 30 22.72 -23.23 22.67
N ASP A 31 22.84 -23.86 21.51
CA ASP A 31 24.03 -24.15 20.74
C ASP A 31 23.66 -24.38 19.25
N GLY A 32 24.62 -24.17 18.36
CA GLY A 32 24.40 -23.96 16.94
C GLY A 32 23.92 -25.16 16.15
N THR A 33 22.98 -24.93 15.22
CA THR A 33 22.95 -25.64 13.93
C THR A 33 22.37 -24.74 12.84
N ARG A 34 23.27 -23.94 12.25
CA ARG A 34 23.50 -23.88 10.80
C ARG A 34 22.28 -24.19 9.90
N GLY A 35 21.65 -23.13 9.40
CA GLY A 35 21.10 -23.03 8.04
C GLY A 35 20.00 -24.02 7.64
N ARG A 36 18.74 -23.57 7.70
CA ARG A 36 17.72 -23.98 6.73
C ARG A 36 17.14 -22.73 6.05
N PRO A 37 17.39 -22.52 4.74
CA PRO A 37 16.76 -21.43 4.02
C PRO A 37 15.25 -21.71 3.93
N ARG A 38 14.48 -20.71 4.32
CA ARG A 38 13.02 -20.68 4.25
C ARG A 38 12.61 -20.84 2.79
N LYS A 39 11.80 -21.86 2.50
CA LYS A 39 11.31 -22.17 1.15
C LYS A 39 10.67 -20.93 0.51
N GLU A 40 11.39 -20.41 -0.48
CA GLU A 40 10.96 -19.40 -1.44
C GLU A 40 9.88 -20.02 -2.34
N ASN A 41 8.65 -19.53 -2.24
CA ASN A 41 7.61 -19.87 -3.21
C ASN A 41 7.88 -19.10 -4.50
N LYS A 42 8.74 -19.67 -5.35
CA LYS A 42 8.79 -19.33 -6.79
C LYS A 42 7.49 -19.78 -7.43
N ARG A 43 6.51 -18.88 -7.53
CA ARG A 43 5.49 -18.99 -8.59
C ARG A 43 6.07 -18.33 -9.83
N SER A 44 6.83 -19.11 -10.60
CA SER A 44 7.15 -18.84 -11.99
C SER A 44 5.86 -18.95 -12.82
N GLY A 45 5.10 -17.86 -12.86
CA GLY A 45 4.04 -17.67 -13.85
C GLY A 45 4.65 -17.00 -15.07
N LYS A 46 5.12 -17.82 -16.01
CA LYS A 46 5.55 -17.42 -17.34
C LYS A 46 4.42 -16.62 -18.00
N LYS A 47 4.66 -15.34 -18.29
CA LYS A 47 3.96 -14.61 -19.36
C LYS A 47 5.04 -13.94 -20.20
N GLU A 48 5.49 -14.69 -21.20
CA GLU A 48 6.31 -14.18 -22.28
C GLU A 48 5.53 -13.11 -23.05
N THR A 49 6.32 -12.17 -23.57
CA THR A 49 6.05 -11.25 -24.69
C THR A 49 5.51 -9.87 -24.32
N GLN A 50 6.43 -8.91 -24.16
CA GLN A 50 6.43 -7.75 -25.05
C GLN A 50 7.77 -7.02 -24.99
N ALA A 51 8.42 -6.99 -26.16
CA ALA A 51 9.55 -6.17 -26.57
C ALA A 51 10.23 -5.37 -25.45
N ASP A 52 11.36 -5.90 -24.98
CA ASP A 52 12.40 -5.12 -24.33
C ASP A 52 12.72 -3.92 -25.20
N THR A 53 12.15 -2.78 -24.84
CA THR A 53 12.78 -1.50 -25.14
C THR A 53 13.90 -1.44 -24.11
N GLU A 54 15.16 -1.52 -24.54
CA GLU A 54 16.35 -1.72 -23.70
C GLU A 54 16.51 -0.67 -22.57
N ASP A 55 15.65 0.34 -22.53
CA ASP A 55 15.61 1.44 -21.57
C ASP A 55 14.24 1.62 -20.89
N SER A 56 13.54 0.53 -20.56
CA SER A 56 12.27 0.57 -19.82
C SER A 56 12.43 0.05 -18.39
N MET A 57 11.85 0.78 -17.43
CA MET A 57 11.88 0.40 -16.02
C MET A 57 10.49 -0.02 -15.54
N SER A 58 10.42 -1.16 -14.83
CA SER A 58 9.19 -1.62 -14.19
C SER A 58 9.04 -1.02 -12.80
N PHE A 59 7.95 -0.29 -12.57
CA PHE A 59 7.60 0.27 -11.28
C PHE A 59 6.34 -0.39 -10.73
N SER A 60 6.22 -0.45 -9.39
CA SER A 60 4.93 -0.79 -8.78
C SER A 60 3.94 0.36 -8.98
N LEU A 61 2.64 0.04 -9.02
CA LEU A 61 1.61 1.08 -9.10
C LEU A 61 1.66 2.05 -7.91
N ASP A 62 2.10 1.59 -6.73
CA ASP A 62 2.30 2.44 -5.56
C ASP A 62 3.50 3.37 -5.69
N ALA A 63 4.58 2.92 -6.32
CA ALA A 63 5.72 3.78 -6.63
C ALA A 63 5.32 4.89 -7.62
N VAL A 64 4.61 4.54 -8.70
CA VAL A 64 4.10 5.53 -9.66
C VAL A 64 3.12 6.50 -9.00
N LYS A 65 2.26 6.01 -8.10
CA LYS A 65 1.39 6.89 -7.30
C LYS A 65 2.20 7.91 -6.49
N GLY A 66 3.26 7.48 -5.82
CA GLY A 66 4.12 8.35 -5.02
C GLY A 66 4.83 9.42 -5.86
N ILE A 67 5.35 9.04 -7.03
CA ILE A 67 5.99 9.96 -7.97
C ILE A 67 4.96 11.00 -8.46
N LEU A 68 3.77 10.54 -8.88
CA LEU A 68 2.72 11.43 -9.36
C LEU A 68 2.15 12.31 -8.26
N GLN A 69 2.13 11.87 -7.00
CA GLN A 69 1.72 12.71 -5.87
C GLN A 69 2.67 13.91 -5.69
N GLN A 70 3.97 13.71 -5.89
CA GLN A 70 4.96 14.78 -5.79
C GLN A 70 4.86 15.74 -7.00
N GLN A 71 4.66 15.20 -8.20
CA GLN A 71 4.56 15.98 -9.43
C GLN A 71 3.25 16.77 -9.55
N LEU A 72 2.14 16.21 -9.04
CA LEU A 72 0.80 16.80 -9.10
C LEU A 72 0.38 17.42 -7.76
N ALA A 73 1.33 17.76 -6.89
CA ALA A 73 1.03 18.35 -5.58
C ALA A 73 0.20 19.64 -5.68
N GLU A 74 0.35 20.38 -6.78
CA GLU A 74 -0.38 21.61 -7.08
C GLU A 74 -1.71 21.36 -7.83
N ASP A 75 -1.91 20.17 -8.40
CA ASP A 75 -3.09 19.78 -9.18
C ASP A 75 -3.79 18.59 -8.50
N LEU A 76 -4.52 18.90 -7.43
CA LEU A 76 -5.28 17.93 -6.64
C LEU A 76 -6.31 17.17 -7.47
N ASP A 77 -6.95 17.84 -8.43
CA ASP A 77 -7.94 17.23 -9.33
C ASP A 77 -7.29 16.14 -10.20
N MET A 78 -6.10 16.42 -10.73
CA MET A 78 -5.34 15.43 -11.49
C MET A 78 -4.88 14.26 -10.62
N TYR A 79 -4.45 14.54 -9.39
CA TYR A 79 -4.06 13.49 -8.45
C TYR A 79 -5.23 12.56 -8.08
N GLU A 80 -6.43 13.10 -7.85
CA GLU A 80 -7.62 12.28 -7.61
C GLU A 80 -7.94 11.38 -8.80
N LYS A 81 -7.86 11.91 -10.03
CA LYS A 81 -8.05 11.13 -11.26
C LYS A 81 -7.04 9.99 -11.37
N VAL A 82 -5.76 10.25 -11.07
CA VAL A 82 -4.71 9.23 -11.01
C VAL A 82 -5.07 8.15 -9.99
N ASN A 83 -5.53 8.53 -8.80
CA ASN A 83 -5.88 7.58 -7.74
C ASN A 83 -7.07 6.68 -8.13
N VAL A 84 -8.06 7.22 -8.85
CA VAL A 84 -9.17 6.44 -9.42
C VAL A 84 -8.65 5.40 -10.41
N VAL A 85 -7.78 5.81 -11.33
CA VAL A 85 -7.19 4.91 -12.34
C VAL A 85 -6.37 3.81 -11.69
N ILE A 86 -5.49 4.14 -10.73
CA ILE A 86 -4.66 3.16 -10.02
C ILE A 86 -5.52 2.16 -9.24
N THR A 87 -6.58 2.64 -8.58
CA THR A 87 -7.50 1.77 -7.84
C THR A 87 -8.24 0.80 -8.78
N ALA A 88 -8.68 1.28 -9.93
CA ALA A 88 -9.34 0.45 -10.94
C ALA A 88 -8.37 -0.58 -11.58
N LEU A 89 -7.11 -0.20 -11.79
CA LEU A 89 -6.06 -1.12 -12.25
C LEU A 89 -5.76 -2.21 -11.21
N LYS A 90 -5.66 -1.83 -9.93
CA LYS A 90 -5.49 -2.78 -8.81
C LYS A 90 -6.68 -3.75 -8.70
N ALA A 91 -7.91 -3.27 -8.93
CA ALA A 91 -9.10 -4.13 -8.97
C ALA A 91 -9.02 -5.19 -10.10
N LYS A 92 -8.32 -4.88 -11.20
CA LYS A 92 -8.00 -5.82 -12.29
C LYS A 92 -6.74 -6.66 -12.03
N GLN A 93 -6.23 -6.66 -10.79
CA GLN A 93 -5.02 -7.37 -10.35
C GLN A 93 -3.72 -6.91 -11.03
N VAL A 94 -3.71 -5.71 -11.61
CA VAL A 94 -2.49 -5.07 -12.10
C VAL A 94 -1.71 -4.54 -10.90
N ARG A 95 -0.42 -4.87 -10.82
CA ARG A 95 0.45 -4.47 -9.69
C ARG A 95 1.65 -3.63 -10.13
N GLU A 96 2.04 -3.79 -11.38
CA GLU A 96 3.24 -3.22 -11.96
C GLU A 96 2.90 -2.52 -13.27
N ILE A 97 3.73 -1.54 -13.60
CA ILE A 97 3.68 -0.74 -14.80
C ILE A 97 5.09 -0.59 -15.35
N THR A 98 5.23 -0.72 -16.66
CA THR A 98 6.49 -0.45 -17.35
C THR A 98 6.45 1.00 -17.83
N VAL A 99 7.48 1.77 -17.51
CA VAL A 99 7.64 3.17 -17.91
C VAL A 99 8.95 3.27 -18.69
N GLY A 100 8.89 3.79 -19.92
CA GLY A 100 10.09 4.06 -20.72
C GLY A 100 10.93 5.19 -20.10
N ALA A 101 12.24 5.21 -20.34
CA ALA A 101 13.13 6.25 -19.81
C ALA A 101 12.72 7.68 -20.20
N ASP A 102 12.23 7.86 -21.43
CA ASP A 102 11.73 9.15 -21.93
C ASP A 102 10.22 9.35 -21.71
N GLU A 103 9.54 8.37 -21.10
CA GLU A 103 8.09 8.38 -20.92
C GLU A 103 7.68 8.96 -19.57
N GLN A 104 6.72 9.88 -19.57
CA GLN A 104 6.18 10.39 -18.31
C GLN A 104 5.36 9.31 -17.58
N PRO A 105 5.49 9.15 -16.25
CA PRO A 105 4.75 8.15 -15.48
C PRO A 105 3.23 8.26 -15.64
N LEU A 106 2.73 9.49 -15.85
CA LEU A 106 1.31 9.76 -16.10
C LEU A 106 0.84 9.18 -17.43
N GLU A 107 1.64 9.34 -18.49
CA GLU A 107 1.34 8.83 -19.83
C GLU A 107 1.40 7.29 -19.86
N ALA A 108 2.42 6.72 -19.24
CA ALA A 108 2.53 5.27 -19.08
C ALA A 108 1.29 4.71 -18.35
N LEU A 109 0.86 5.36 -17.27
CA LEU A 109 -0.32 4.96 -16.49
C LEU A 109 -1.59 5.01 -17.34
N GLU A 110 -1.72 6.03 -18.18
CA GLU A 110 -2.84 6.16 -19.09
C GLU A 110 -2.84 5.06 -20.17
N LYS A 111 -1.69 4.77 -20.78
CA LYS A 111 -1.55 3.66 -21.75
C LYS A 111 -1.92 2.32 -21.11
N LEU A 112 -1.46 2.08 -19.88
CA LEU A 112 -1.83 0.90 -19.12
C LEU A 112 -3.34 0.84 -18.85
N ALA A 113 -3.94 1.95 -18.41
CA ALA A 113 -5.39 2.03 -18.20
C ALA A 113 -6.17 1.69 -19.46
N ARG A 114 -5.77 2.22 -20.62
CA ARG A 114 -6.38 1.91 -21.93
C ARG A 114 -6.23 0.44 -22.29
N HIS A 115 -5.03 -0.12 -22.13
CA HIS A 115 -4.76 -1.53 -22.42
C HIS A 115 -5.66 -2.47 -21.60
N TYR A 116 -5.91 -2.14 -20.34
CA TYR A 116 -6.79 -2.92 -19.47
C TYR A 116 -8.27 -2.54 -19.60
N GLY A 117 -8.65 -1.59 -20.45
CA GLY A 117 -10.04 -1.12 -20.59
C GLY A 117 -10.58 -0.46 -19.32
N VAL A 118 -9.72 0.26 -18.59
CA VAL A 118 -10.11 1.12 -17.46
C VAL A 118 -10.46 2.49 -18.02
N ALA A 119 -11.64 3.00 -17.68
CA ALA A 119 -12.03 4.36 -18.05
C ALA A 119 -11.06 5.34 -17.38
N SER A 120 -10.25 6.03 -18.18
CA SER A 120 -9.28 7.00 -17.69
C SER A 120 -9.87 8.41 -17.80
N PRO A 121 -10.23 9.07 -16.68
CA PRO A 121 -10.63 10.47 -16.68
C PRO A 121 -9.47 11.43 -17.02
N LEU A 122 -8.26 10.89 -17.28
CA LEU A 122 -7.07 11.62 -17.69
C LEU A 122 -7.03 11.90 -19.20
N ALA A 123 -7.79 11.14 -20.01
CA ALA A 123 -7.86 11.35 -21.46
C ALA A 123 -8.58 12.67 -21.77
N LYS A 124 -7.83 13.69 -22.20
CA LYS A 124 -8.41 14.92 -22.74
C LYS A 124 -9.15 14.60 -24.04
N LYS A 125 -10.42 15.01 -24.12
CA LYS A 125 -11.21 15.09 -25.37
C LYS A 125 -10.67 16.17 -26.28
#